data_AF-A0A1I6RTH6-F1
#
_entry.id   AF-A0A1I6RTH6-F1
#
_cell.length_a   1.000
_cell.length_b   1.000
_cell.length_c   1.000
_cell.angle_alpha   90.00
_cell.angle_beta   90.00
_cell.angle_gamma   90.00
#
_symmetry.space_group_name_H-M   'P 1'
#
loop_
_entity.id
_entity.type
_entity.pdbx_description
1 polymer ?
#
loop_
_entity_poly.entity_id
_entity_poly.type
_entity_poly.pdbx_seq_one_letter_code
_entity_poly.pdbx_strand_id
1 'polypeptide(L)'
;MSDWPEVQTCFVLPSGVATLPFEGGAITCRVTLGHINAPDTGLLEEMQSKAEPVPWRNTQIRDEAIAAIETRNDLGEDKRAKLLAHVRQTPWYE
;
A
#
# COMPACT_ATOMS: atom_id res chain seq x y z
N MET A 1 28.54 -7.74 27.17
CA MET A 1 27.16 -7.48 26.72
C MET A 1 27.13 -7.82 25.24
N SER A 2 26.17 -8.64 24.84
CA SER A 2 26.14 -9.28 23.52
C SER A 2 25.87 -8.25 22.43
N ASP A 3 26.86 -7.99 21.59
CA ASP A 3 26.72 -7.32 20.29
C ASP A 3 25.89 -8.22 19.36
N TRP A 4 24.57 -8.14 19.47
CA TRP A 4 23.70 -8.60 18.39
C TRP A 4 23.58 -7.45 17.40
N PRO A 5 23.78 -7.69 16.08
CA PRO A 5 23.45 -6.68 15.09
C PRO A 5 21.96 -6.36 15.25
N GLU A 6 21.62 -5.07 15.23
CA GLU A 6 20.24 -4.60 15.23
C GLU A 6 19.62 -4.98 13.88
N VAL A 7 19.20 -6.24 13.75
CA VAL A 7 18.66 -6.79 12.49
C VAL A 7 17.27 -6.18 12.26
N GLN A 8 17.22 -5.11 11.49
CA GLN A 8 15.98 -4.54 11.00
C GLN A 8 15.44 -5.41 9.86
N THR A 9 14.38 -6.17 10.14
CA THR A 9 13.76 -7.04 9.14
C THR A 9 12.70 -6.24 8.37
N CYS A 10 12.99 -5.95 7.11
CA CYS A 10 12.01 -5.37 6.19
C CYS A 10 11.18 -6.49 5.55
N PHE A 11 9.87 -6.51 5.82
CA PHE A 11 8.95 -7.38 5.10
C PHE A 11 8.42 -6.63 3.89
N VAL A 12 8.66 -7.14 2.68
CA VAL A 12 8.09 -6.59 1.45
C VAL A 12 7.13 -7.61 0.88
N LEU A 13 5.85 -7.25 0.82
CA LEU A 13 4.81 -8.09 0.26
C LEU A 13 4.62 -7.80 -1.24
N PRO A 14 4.31 -8.83 -2.05
CA PRO A 14 4.04 -8.65 -3.49
C PRO A 14 2.91 -7.65 -3.80
N SER A 15 2.02 -7.41 -2.84
CA SER A 15 0.92 -6.44 -2.93
C SER A 15 1.35 -4.98 -2.87
N GLY A 16 2.64 -4.69 -2.69
CA GLY A 16 3.16 -3.33 -2.59
C GLY A 16 3.09 -2.74 -1.19
N VAL A 17 2.87 -3.56 -0.16
CA VAL A 17 2.95 -3.19 1.26
C VAL A 17 4.30 -3.61 1.81
N ALA A 18 4.93 -2.74 2.59
CA ALA A 18 6.17 -3.04 3.29
C ALA A 18 6.13 -2.58 4.75
N THR A 19 6.79 -3.36 5.62
CA THR A 19 7.13 -2.92 6.98
C THR A 19 8.54 -2.37 6.96
N LEU A 20 8.68 -1.07 7.24
CA LEU A 20 9.94 -0.34 7.19
C LEU A 20 10.34 0.13 8.59
N PRO A 21 11.66 0.14 8.92
CA PRO A 21 12.13 0.71 10.16
C PRO A 21 11.88 2.22 10.20
N PHE A 22 11.54 2.73 11.38
CA PHE A 22 11.33 4.15 11.66
C PHE A 22 11.91 4.49 13.04
N GLU A 23 12.13 5.77 13.35
CA GLU A 23 12.62 6.18 14.67
C GLU A 23 11.65 5.70 15.76
N GLY A 24 12.12 4.81 16.64
CA GLY A 24 11.31 4.23 17.71
C GLY A 24 10.49 2.99 17.35
N GLY A 25 10.66 2.40 16.15
CA GLY A 25 10.01 1.13 15.82
C GLY A 25 9.99 0.79 14.33
N ALA A 26 8.84 0.29 13.87
CA ALA A 26 8.59 -0.01 12.47
C ALA A 26 7.17 0.40 12.09
N ILE A 27 6.99 0.84 10.84
CA ILE A 27 5.69 1.20 10.27
C ILE A 27 5.37 0.27 9.11
N THR A 28 4.10 -0.09 8.97
CA THR A 28 3.61 -0.82 7.80
C THR A 28 2.91 0.16 6.87
N CYS A 29 3.42 0.28 5.65
CA CYS A 29 2.92 1.24 4.68
C CYS A 29 2.91 0.68 3.26
N ARG A 30 2.07 1.28 2.41
CA ARG A 30 2.01 0.97 0.99
C ARG A 30 3.08 1.78 0.25
N VAL A 31 4.00 1.07 -0.36
CA VAL A 31 5.17 1.64 -1.06
C VAL A 31 5.04 1.63 -2.58
N THR A 32 4.04 0.94 -3.12
CA THR A 32 3.71 0.93 -4.55
C THR A 32 2.30 0.38 -4.78
N LEU A 33 1.76 0.54 -6.00
CA LEU A 33 0.52 -0.11 -6.45
C LEU A 33 0.62 -1.64 -6.36
N GLY A 34 1.80 -2.19 -6.64
CA GLY A 34 2.11 -3.63 -6.54
C GLY A 34 1.16 -4.52 -7.36
N HIS A 35 1.04 -5.77 -6.93
CA HIS A 35 -0.02 -6.66 -7.44
C HIS A 35 -1.36 -6.25 -6.83
N ILE A 36 -2.12 -5.44 -7.57
CA ILE A 36 -3.39 -4.85 -7.11
C ILE A 36 -4.45 -5.88 -6.70
N ASN A 37 -4.39 -7.08 -7.27
CA ASN A 37 -5.27 -8.22 -7.04
C ASN A 37 -4.63 -9.31 -6.17
N ALA A 38 -3.50 -9.01 -5.50
CA ALA A 38 -2.89 -9.95 -4.58
C ALA A 38 -3.90 -10.36 -3.49
N PRO A 39 -3.98 -11.65 -3.13
CA PRO A 39 -4.83 -12.09 -2.04
C PRO A 39 -4.42 -11.39 -0.74
N ASP A 40 -5.41 -11.11 0.10
CA ASP A 40 -5.33 -10.54 1.46
C ASP A 40 -4.78 -9.11 1.60
N THR A 41 -3.94 -8.63 0.66
CA THR A 41 -3.19 -7.37 0.82
C THR A 41 -3.18 -6.49 -0.43
N GLY A 42 -3.73 -6.96 -1.54
CA GLY A 42 -3.94 -6.15 -2.74
C GLY A 42 -5.02 -5.09 -2.52
N LEU A 43 -4.89 -3.92 -3.15
CA LEU A 43 -5.85 -2.81 -3.02
C LEU A 43 -7.29 -3.21 -3.38
N LEU A 44 -7.48 -4.16 -4.30
CA LEU A 44 -8.81 -4.64 -4.62
C LEU A 44 -9.43 -5.44 -3.48
N GLU A 45 -8.62 -6.18 -2.71
CA GLU A 45 -9.09 -6.94 -1.56
C GLU A 45 -9.31 -6.00 -0.37
N GLU A 46 -8.42 -5.04 -0.13
CA GLU A 46 -8.60 -4.00 0.90
C GLU A 46 -9.92 -3.22 0.70
N MET A 47 -10.18 -2.81 -0.55
CA MET A 47 -11.43 -2.14 -0.91
C MET A 47 -12.68 -3.02 -0.66
N GLN A 48 -12.57 -4.35 -0.87
CA GLN A 48 -13.71 -5.27 -0.77
C GLN A 48 -13.97 -5.75 0.66
N SER A 49 -12.91 -6.04 1.41
CA SER A 49 -12.95 -6.53 2.78
C SER A 49 -13.39 -5.48 3.81
N LYS A 50 -13.39 -4.19 3.43
CA LYS A 50 -13.64 -3.04 4.33
C LYS A 50 -12.73 -3.03 5.55
N ALA A 51 -11.57 -3.68 5.46
CA ALA A 51 -10.52 -3.59 6.47
C ALA A 51 -10.00 -2.15 6.55
N GLU A 52 -9.31 -1.84 7.65
CA GLU A 52 -8.60 -0.57 7.76
C GLU A 52 -7.53 -0.48 6.66
N PRO A 53 -7.55 0.56 5.81
CA PRO A 53 -6.66 0.62 4.66
C PRO A 53 -5.22 0.88 5.12
N VAL A 54 -4.27 0.17 4.49
CA VAL A 54 -2.85 0.36 4.79
C VAL A 54 -2.42 1.76 4.30
N PRO A 55 -1.90 2.64 5.19
CA PRO A 55 -1.50 3.98 4.80
C PRO A 55 -0.41 3.97 3.73
N TRP A 56 -0.43 4.95 2.83
CA TRP A 56 0.63 5.14 1.85
C TRP A 56 1.89 5.66 2.52
N ARG A 57 3.06 5.25 1.99
CA ARG A 57 4.34 5.74 2.49
C ARG A 57 4.46 7.26 2.40
N ASN A 58 3.94 7.86 1.34
CA ASN A 58 3.89 9.31 1.14
C ASN A 58 2.86 9.65 0.06
N THR A 59 2.58 10.95 -0.13
CA THR A 59 1.62 11.40 -1.16
C THR A 59 2.10 11.06 -2.57
N GLN A 60 3.40 11.13 -2.85
CA GLN A 60 3.93 10.88 -4.20
C GLN A 60 3.58 9.47 -4.68
N ILE A 61 3.82 8.45 -3.86
CA ILE A 61 3.55 7.05 -4.21
C ILE A 61 2.04 6.82 -4.39
N ARG A 62 1.20 7.48 -3.59
CA ARG A 62 -0.25 7.43 -3.76
C ARG A 62 -0.67 8.03 -5.10
N ASP A 63 -0.13 9.19 -5.45
CA ASP A 63 -0.49 9.90 -6.67
C ASP A 63 -0.02 9.15 -7.92
N GLU A 64 1.16 8.52 -7.86
CA GLU A 64 1.64 7.57 -8.88
C GLU A 64 0.68 6.38 -9.05
N ALA A 65 0.18 5.81 -7.95
CA ALA A 65 -0.80 4.73 -8.00
C ALA A 65 -2.14 5.18 -8.61
N ILE A 66 -2.60 6.39 -8.30
CA ILE A 66 -3.81 6.99 -8.92
C ILE A 66 -3.64 7.07 -10.45
N ALA A 67 -2.54 7.66 -10.92
CA ALA A 67 -2.25 7.78 -12.35
C ALA A 67 -2.16 6.40 -13.03
N ALA A 68 -1.53 5.43 -12.38
CA ALA A 68 -1.45 4.07 -12.88
C ALA A 68 -2.84 3.42 -12.99
N ILE A 69 -3.72 3.57 -11.99
CA ILE A 69 -5.09 3.03 -12.01
C ILE A 69 -5.95 3.70 -13.09
N GLU A 70 -5.80 5.01 -13.29
CA GLU A 70 -6.56 5.76 -14.31
C GLU A 70 -6.32 5.23 -15.72
N THR A 71 -5.11 4.74 -16.02
CA THR A 71 -4.72 4.21 -17.35
C THR A 71 -5.05 2.73 -17.58
N ARG A 72 -5.55 2.01 -16.56
CA ARG A 72 -5.80 0.55 -16.63
C ARG A 72 -7.12 0.18 -17.31
N ASN A 73 -7.06 -0.39 -18.51
CA ASN A 73 -8.27 -0.80 -19.24
C ASN A 73 -8.90 -2.12 -18.79
N ASP A 74 -8.20 -2.92 -17.98
CA ASP A 74 -8.70 -4.19 -17.46
C ASP A 74 -9.67 -4.03 -16.28
N LEU A 75 -9.74 -2.83 -15.71
CA LEU A 75 -10.71 -2.47 -14.68
C LEU A 75 -11.94 -1.85 -15.35
N GLY A 76 -13.09 -2.51 -15.23
CA GLY A 76 -14.38 -1.93 -15.60
C GLY A 76 -14.60 -0.58 -14.89
N GLU A 77 -15.31 0.33 -15.55
CA GLU A 77 -15.45 1.74 -15.14
C GLU A 77 -15.88 1.90 -13.68
N ASP A 78 -16.95 1.22 -13.27
CA ASP A 78 -17.44 1.24 -11.89
C ASP A 78 -16.39 0.79 -10.86
N LYS A 79 -15.64 -0.26 -11.20
CA LYS A 79 -14.61 -0.81 -10.31
C LYS A 79 -13.43 0.15 -10.20
N ARG A 80 -13.04 0.77 -11.32
CA ARG A 80 -11.99 1.79 -11.36
C ARG A 80 -12.37 3.01 -10.52
N ALA A 81 -13.60 3.50 -10.66
CA ALA A 81 -14.09 4.66 -9.90
C ALA A 81 -14.08 4.40 -8.38
N LYS A 82 -14.57 3.23 -7.94
CA LYS A 82 -14.55 2.83 -6.53
C LYS A 82 -13.13 2.70 -5.98
N LEU A 83 -12.25 2.09 -6.75
CA LEU A 83 -10.84 1.93 -6.38
C LEU A 83 -10.12 3.27 -6.26
N LEU A 84 -10.33 4.19 -7.21
CA LEU A 84 -9.75 5.53 -7.15
C LEU A 84 -10.25 6.32 -5.93
N ALA A 85 -11.54 6.20 -5.60
CA ALA A 85 -12.09 6.81 -4.39
C ALA A 85 -11.42 6.24 -3.13
N HIS A 86 -11.25 4.91 -3.06
CA HIS A 86 -10.56 4.24 -1.95
C HIS A 86 -9.12 4.72 -1.78
N VAL A 87 -8.34 4.76 -2.88
CA VAL A 87 -6.94 5.23 -2.85
C VAL A 87 -6.85 6.68 -2.39
N ARG A 88 -7.73 7.57 -2.86
CA ARG A 88 -7.76 9.00 -2.48
C ARG A 88 -8.10 9.22 -1.00
N GLN A 89 -8.93 8.36 -0.43
CA GLN A 89 -9.34 8.42 0.98
C GLN A 89 -8.33 7.76 1.92
N THR A 90 -7.40 6.96 1.39
CA THR A 90 -6.39 6.28 2.21
C THR A 90 -5.34 7.28 2.70
N PRO A 91 -5.05 7.32 4.02
CA PRO A 91 -4.06 8.23 4.59
C PRO A 91 -2.64 7.92 4.11
N TRP A 92 -1.71 8.84 4.36
CA TRP A 92 -0.30 8.68 4.06
C TRP A 92 0.56 9.25 5.20
N TYR A 93 1.80 8.80 5.28
CA TYR A 93 2.80 9.39 6.18
C TYR A 93 3.43 10.65 5.55
N GLU A 94 3.69 11.66 6.38
CA GLU A 94 4.38 12.91 5.99
C GLU A 94 5.90 12.72 5.83
#